data_AF-A0A1A2YNY0-F1
#
_entry.id   AF-A0A1A2YNY0-F1
#
_cell.length_a   1.000
_cell.length_b   1.000
_cell.length_c   1.000
_cell.angle_alpha   90.00
_cell.angle_beta   90.00
_cell.angle_gamma   90.00
#
_symmetry.space_group_name_H-M   'P 1'
#
loop_
_entity.id
_entity.type
_entity.pdbx_description
1 polymer ?
#
loop_
_entity_poly.entity_id
_entity_poly.type
_entity_poly.pdbx_seq_one_letter_code
_entity_poly.pdbx_strand_id
1 'polypeptide(L)'
;MTGPLAGLHVVELAGELSGPYAAKLFVDLGAEVTKIEPPAGDPLRRWGPFPGGVPDPQRSGLFEYLNAGKRGAAIDLAQPAARELVARAHVVIEDFGPGMLERRGLGPEVLSRLNPNLVLLRISGFGQCGPWRQRQATPLTVQAASGWISARDPGRPPVQVGARISEYVAGVYGALGALTALRLPPAGRVREVDVSQLEALLSTLPYPMLMAQRMKSLGLPPNLRSAPMLGVVRAADGWVGINCLTGQHWLDVCAMLGLPEYGEQQIAIMMGGPERDEFFRMAEPLLAQQTVAEIVELAQALRIPAAPVNDGATVSACPQYTARGFFVSSGGPGWSFQRPGSPFRFAKTPVPQPRPAPNLGAGAGPWATAARSLNTTEGPLPFSGLRVLDLTTFWAGAYLTCYLGAFGADIVKVESIQRPDGHRYSGAFAYEGDDWYERSPIWQGTNLNKRDLTLDLTSERGLDIARRLAAEADVVVENFSPRVVEQFGLDYDALVALNPDVIVVRMPGYGLRGPWRDYVGWALNFEQTSGMSAVTGYPDGPPCNPQGPADPIVGVHAAVALLAALEHRSRTGVGQLIEIAQIEVTACVTAEPVIEYSMNGVVRPREGNR
;
A
#
# COMPACT_ATOMS: atom_id res chain seq x y z
N MET A 1 26.21 -6.21 1.72
CA MET A 1 25.74 -5.33 0.62
C MET A 1 25.06 -4.12 1.24
N THR A 2 25.32 -2.92 0.71
CA THR A 2 24.70 -1.67 1.20
C THR A 2 23.30 -1.53 0.62
N GLY A 3 22.33 -1.08 1.43
CA GLY A 3 20.95 -0.88 0.97
C GLY A 3 20.84 0.24 -0.08
N PRO A 4 19.72 0.31 -0.83
CA PRO A 4 19.56 1.27 -1.91
C PRO A 4 19.74 2.74 -1.43
N LEU A 5 19.26 3.09 -0.24
CA LEU A 5 19.40 4.43 0.36
C LEU A 5 20.59 4.60 1.30
N ALA A 6 21.59 3.71 1.26
CA ALA A 6 22.78 3.85 2.11
C ALA A 6 23.46 5.22 1.94
N GLY A 7 23.79 5.86 3.08
CA GLY A 7 24.36 7.22 3.17
C GLY A 7 23.31 8.34 3.28
N LEU A 8 22.01 8.02 3.18
CA LEU A 8 20.93 8.94 3.48
C LEU A 8 20.68 8.98 4.99
N HIS A 9 20.65 10.20 5.55
CA HIS A 9 20.43 10.47 6.97
C HIS A 9 19.06 11.07 7.20
N VAL A 10 18.26 10.46 8.08
CA VAL A 10 16.91 10.91 8.41
C VAL A 10 16.80 11.16 9.91
N VAL A 11 16.29 12.32 10.29
CA VAL A 11 15.88 12.61 11.67
C VAL A 11 14.37 12.46 11.77
N GLU A 12 13.91 11.63 12.69
CA GLU A 12 12.50 11.44 13.00
C GLU A 12 12.17 12.08 14.34
N LEU A 13 11.24 13.03 14.32
CA LEU A 13 10.69 13.72 15.49
C LEU A 13 9.28 13.21 15.85
N ALA A 14 8.77 12.29 15.06
CA ALA A 14 7.40 11.82 15.08
C ALA A 14 7.03 11.02 16.34
N GLY A 15 5.76 11.05 16.73
CA GLY A 15 5.24 10.41 17.95
C GLY A 15 3.92 9.62 17.79
N GLU A 16 3.36 9.53 16.58
CA GLU A 16 2.17 8.71 16.28
C GLU A 16 2.54 7.57 15.31
N LEU A 17 1.65 7.08 14.42
CA LEU A 17 1.97 5.97 13.50
C LEU A 17 2.50 6.45 12.15
N SER A 18 1.99 7.57 11.65
CA SER A 18 2.26 8.02 10.27
C SER A 18 3.74 8.32 10.03
N GLY A 19 4.33 9.17 10.89
CA GLY A 19 5.74 9.54 10.79
C GLY A 19 6.69 8.35 11.02
N PRO A 20 6.50 7.54 12.09
CA PRO A 20 7.36 6.38 12.32
C PRO A 20 7.26 5.31 11.23
N TYR A 21 6.10 5.12 10.60
CA TYR A 21 5.98 4.23 9.45
C TYR A 21 6.72 4.75 8.21
N ALA A 22 6.61 6.05 7.90
CA ALA A 22 7.40 6.66 6.83
C ALA A 22 8.91 6.44 7.05
N ALA A 23 9.38 6.72 8.27
CA ALA A 23 10.77 6.53 8.67
C ALA A 23 11.20 5.05 8.66
N LYS A 24 10.30 4.12 9.00
CA LYS A 24 10.54 2.67 8.90
C LYS A 24 10.85 2.27 7.46
N LEU A 25 10.13 2.80 6.47
CA LEU A 25 10.41 2.51 5.06
C LEU A 25 11.81 3.00 4.64
N PHE A 26 12.27 4.15 5.15
CA PHE A 26 13.65 4.60 4.96
C PHE A 26 14.66 3.61 5.56
N VAL A 27 14.42 3.09 6.77
CA VAL A 27 15.26 2.05 7.39
C VAL A 27 15.28 0.77 6.54
N ASP A 28 14.12 0.28 6.12
CA ASP A 28 13.98 -0.93 5.30
C ASP A 28 14.75 -0.80 3.96
N LEU A 29 14.87 0.44 3.45
CA LEU A 29 15.64 0.77 2.25
C LEU A 29 17.11 1.11 2.51
N GLY A 30 17.57 1.00 3.77
CA GLY A 30 18.96 1.13 4.17
C GLY A 30 19.45 2.54 4.50
N ALA A 31 18.54 3.51 4.69
CA ALA A 31 18.91 4.81 5.24
C ALA A 31 19.28 4.69 6.73
N GLU A 32 20.12 5.61 7.21
CA GLU A 32 20.37 5.75 8.64
C GLU A 32 19.33 6.70 9.24
N VAL A 33 18.51 6.19 10.15
CA VAL A 33 17.43 6.95 10.78
C VAL A 33 17.71 7.12 12.27
N THR A 34 17.70 8.37 12.73
CA THR A 34 17.80 8.72 14.16
C THR A 34 16.46 9.27 14.63
N LYS A 35 15.83 8.57 15.56
CA LYS A 35 14.64 9.02 16.27
C LYS A 35 15.03 9.88 17.45
N ILE A 36 14.61 11.13 17.43
CA ILE A 36 14.72 12.03 18.58
C ILE A 36 13.41 11.96 19.35
N GLU A 37 13.50 11.56 20.61
CA GLU A 37 12.35 11.50 21.51
C GLU A 37 12.59 12.39 22.73
N PRO A 38 11.54 12.94 23.36
CA PRO A 38 11.70 13.66 24.62
C PRO A 38 12.28 12.71 25.69
N PRO A 39 12.88 13.23 26.77
CA PRO A 39 13.40 12.39 27.86
C PRO A 39 12.37 11.43 28.47
N ALA A 40 11.09 11.78 28.42
CA ALA A 40 9.98 10.93 28.87
C ALA A 40 9.61 9.79 27.89
N GLY A 41 10.22 9.76 26.71
CA GLY A 41 9.98 8.81 25.64
C GLY A 41 8.87 9.21 24.66
N ASP A 42 8.90 8.59 23.49
CA ASP A 42 7.81 8.63 22.51
C ASP A 42 6.49 8.12 23.13
N PRO A 43 5.36 8.86 22.99
CA PRO A 43 4.03 8.39 23.38
C PRO A 43 3.65 6.99 22.87
N LEU A 44 4.07 6.61 21.66
CA LEU A 44 3.82 5.30 21.04
C LEU A 44 4.37 4.14 21.87
N ARG A 45 5.39 4.36 22.72
CA ARG A 45 5.88 3.35 23.67
C ARG A 45 4.80 2.86 24.63
N ARG A 46 3.74 3.65 24.85
CA ARG A 46 2.60 3.32 25.72
C ARG A 46 1.46 2.64 24.97
N TRP A 47 1.65 2.35 23.68
CA TRP A 47 0.66 1.68 22.86
C TRP A 47 1.02 0.20 22.79
N GLY A 48 0.08 -0.67 23.13
CA GLY A 48 0.28 -2.12 23.05
C GLY A 48 0.37 -2.63 21.61
N PRO A 49 0.50 -3.94 21.41
CA PRO A 49 0.50 -4.98 22.45
C PRO A 49 1.72 -4.95 23.36
N PHE A 50 1.56 -5.46 24.57
CA PHE A 50 2.63 -5.65 25.56
C PHE A 50 2.66 -7.12 26.00
N PRO A 51 3.83 -7.65 26.40
CA PRO A 51 3.94 -9.02 26.94
C PRO A 51 3.00 -9.24 28.12
N GLY A 52 2.13 -10.24 28.01
CA GLY A 52 1.12 -10.55 29.03
C GLY A 52 0.07 -9.45 29.22
N GLY A 53 -0.06 -8.51 28.28
CA GLY A 53 -0.97 -7.37 28.36
C GLY A 53 -0.59 -6.30 29.39
N VAL A 54 0.60 -6.38 29.99
CA VAL A 54 1.05 -5.44 31.04
C VAL A 54 1.82 -4.27 30.40
N PRO A 55 1.35 -3.01 30.51
CA PRO A 55 2.02 -1.86 29.90
C PRO A 55 3.49 -1.74 30.32
N ASP A 56 4.38 -1.73 29.32
CA ASP A 56 5.81 -1.54 29.50
C ASP A 56 6.39 -0.70 28.33
N PRO A 57 6.81 0.54 28.58
CA PRO A 57 7.38 1.43 27.55
C PRO A 57 8.66 0.92 26.86
N GLN A 58 9.32 -0.09 27.41
CA GLN A 58 10.48 -0.75 26.78
C GLN A 58 10.10 -2.02 26.03
N ARG A 59 8.87 -2.53 26.19
CA ARG A 59 8.39 -3.77 25.56
C ARG A 59 7.03 -3.58 24.90
N SER A 60 6.92 -2.57 24.03
CA SER A 60 5.77 -2.36 23.16
C SER A 60 6.02 -3.01 21.79
N GLY A 61 5.15 -3.94 21.38
CA GLY A 61 5.26 -4.60 20.08
C GLY A 61 5.06 -3.67 18.89
N LEU A 62 4.14 -2.70 19.01
CA LEU A 62 3.89 -1.70 17.97
C LEU A 62 5.07 -0.72 17.84
N PHE A 63 5.61 -0.24 18.98
CA PHE A 63 6.79 0.61 18.96
C PHE A 63 7.98 -0.12 18.34
N GLU A 64 8.22 -1.37 18.74
CA GLU A 64 9.28 -2.21 18.19
C GLU A 64 9.12 -2.40 16.68
N TYR A 65 7.91 -2.70 16.19
CA TYR A 65 7.64 -2.85 14.75
C TYR A 65 7.97 -1.59 13.94
N LEU A 66 7.54 -0.42 14.42
CA LEU A 66 7.70 0.84 13.71
C LEU A 66 9.12 1.44 13.85
N ASN A 67 9.86 1.09 14.90
CA ASN A 67 11.13 1.72 15.24
C ASN A 67 12.35 0.80 15.17
N ALA A 68 12.16 -0.48 14.84
CA ALA A 68 13.25 -1.40 14.56
C ALA A 68 14.23 -0.81 13.53
N GLY A 69 15.53 -0.97 13.79
CA GLY A 69 16.64 -0.53 12.95
C GLY A 69 17.06 0.92 13.14
N LYS A 70 16.20 1.75 13.75
CA LYS A 70 16.51 3.17 14.06
C LYS A 70 17.54 3.29 15.18
N ARG A 71 18.17 4.46 15.25
CA ARG A 71 18.96 4.92 16.40
C ARG A 71 18.08 5.80 17.28
N GLY A 72 18.32 5.82 18.59
CA GLY A 72 17.57 6.66 19.52
C GLY A 72 18.42 7.81 20.04
N ALA A 73 17.77 8.95 20.29
CA ALA A 73 18.35 10.09 20.97
C ALA A 73 17.28 10.71 21.89
N ALA A 74 17.37 10.43 23.19
CA ALA A 74 16.51 11.02 24.21
C ALA A 74 17.03 12.43 24.58
N ILE A 75 16.71 13.41 23.74
CA ILE A 75 17.20 14.78 23.87
C ILE A 75 16.07 15.78 23.64
N ASP A 76 16.12 16.90 24.36
CA ASP A 76 15.22 18.02 24.10
C ASP A 76 15.64 18.75 22.80
N LEU A 77 14.67 19.10 21.95
CA LEU A 77 14.92 19.75 20.66
C LEU A 77 15.57 21.14 20.78
N ALA A 78 15.46 21.79 21.95
CA ALA A 78 16.14 23.04 22.23
C ALA A 78 17.66 22.87 22.42
N GLN A 79 18.14 21.65 22.69
CA GLN A 79 19.55 21.40 22.94
C GLN A 79 20.40 21.47 21.65
N PRO A 80 21.65 21.95 21.72
CA PRO A 80 22.55 22.02 20.56
C PRO A 80 22.74 20.68 19.82
N ALA A 81 22.78 19.56 20.55
CA ALA A 81 22.95 18.23 19.96
C ALA A 81 21.82 17.85 18.99
N ALA A 82 20.57 18.27 19.25
CA ALA A 82 19.45 18.03 18.34
C ALA A 82 19.65 18.81 17.03
N ARG A 83 20.11 20.07 17.12
CA ARG A 83 20.39 20.91 15.96
C ARG A 83 21.56 20.40 15.14
N GLU A 84 22.58 19.82 15.76
CA GLU A 84 23.71 19.21 15.06
C GLU A 84 23.28 17.99 14.23
N LEU A 85 22.43 17.12 14.79
CA LEU A 85 21.86 15.99 14.06
C LEU A 85 21.05 16.47 12.85
N VAL A 86 20.18 17.47 13.04
CA VAL A 86 19.34 18.05 12.00
C VAL A 86 20.17 18.74 10.91
N ALA A 87 21.22 19.48 11.28
CA ALA A 87 22.10 20.17 10.33
C ALA A 87 22.80 19.21 9.34
N ARG A 88 22.96 17.94 9.72
CA ARG A 88 23.57 16.89 8.90
C ARG A 88 22.57 15.91 8.28
N ALA A 89 21.28 16.09 8.53
CA ALA A 89 20.22 15.25 7.98
C ALA A 89 19.88 15.65 6.53
N HIS A 90 19.38 14.70 5.75
CA HIS A 90 18.79 14.95 4.44
C HIS A 90 17.28 15.15 4.54
N VAL A 91 16.66 14.44 5.48
CA VAL A 91 15.21 14.49 5.75
C VAL A 91 14.96 14.68 7.24
N VAL A 92 14.04 15.57 7.59
CA VAL A 92 13.39 15.60 8.91
C VAL A 92 11.94 15.16 8.72
N ILE A 93 11.50 14.19 9.52
CA ILE A 93 10.13 13.67 9.52
C ILE A 93 9.46 14.06 10.84
N GLU A 94 8.29 14.70 10.75
CA GLU A 94 7.46 15.04 11.90
C GLU A 94 5.98 14.81 11.58
N ASP A 95 5.20 14.45 12.60
CA ASP A 95 3.76 14.24 12.52
C ASP A 95 2.98 15.09 13.53
N PHE A 96 3.50 16.28 13.86
CA PHE A 96 2.85 17.16 14.80
C PHE A 96 1.70 17.97 14.17
N GLY A 97 0.78 18.39 15.02
CA GLY A 97 -0.25 19.36 14.64
C GLY A 97 0.35 20.71 14.18
N PRO A 98 -0.33 21.45 13.28
CA PRO A 98 0.25 22.65 12.66
C PRO A 98 0.74 23.71 13.66
N GLY A 99 1.93 24.24 13.39
CA GLY A 99 2.63 25.22 14.22
C GLY A 99 3.40 24.63 15.41
N MET A 100 3.32 23.32 15.66
CA MET A 100 3.97 22.71 16.84
C MET A 100 5.50 22.63 16.68
N LEU A 101 5.99 22.29 15.49
CA LEU A 101 7.43 22.24 15.21
C LEU A 101 8.09 23.62 15.42
N GLU A 102 7.40 24.67 14.98
CA GLU A 102 7.77 26.07 15.15
C GLU A 102 7.82 26.45 16.64
N ARG A 103 6.79 26.09 17.42
CA ARG A 103 6.78 26.29 18.89
C ARG A 103 7.90 25.54 19.61
N ARG A 104 8.39 24.44 19.03
CA ARG A 104 9.56 23.68 19.52
C ARG A 104 10.89 24.20 18.99
N GLY A 105 10.89 25.33 18.27
CA GLY A 105 12.10 26.03 17.84
C GLY A 105 12.80 25.44 16.61
N LEU A 106 12.13 24.56 15.86
CA LEU A 106 12.64 23.94 14.62
C LEU A 106 11.74 24.23 13.42
N GLY A 107 11.13 25.42 13.36
CA GLY A 107 10.32 25.84 12.22
C GLY A 107 11.11 25.93 10.90
N PRO A 108 10.42 25.99 9.73
CA PRO A 108 11.06 25.99 8.41
C PRO A 108 12.16 27.05 8.22
N GLU A 109 11.99 28.24 8.79
CA GLU A 109 13.01 29.31 8.75
C GLU A 109 14.28 28.97 9.54
N VAL A 110 14.13 28.33 10.71
CA VAL A 110 15.26 27.87 11.51
C VAL A 110 15.97 26.73 10.79
N LEU A 111 15.21 25.77 10.27
CA LEU A 111 15.74 24.65 9.51
C LEU A 111 16.47 25.12 8.24
N SER A 112 15.96 26.13 7.53
CA SER A 112 16.63 26.68 6.33
C SER A 112 17.97 27.32 6.64
N ARG A 113 18.13 27.92 7.84
CA ARG A 113 19.43 28.44 8.31
C ARG A 113 20.38 27.33 8.75
N LEU A 114 19.86 26.24 9.31
CA LEU A 114 20.68 25.09 9.74
C LEU A 114 21.14 24.24 8.56
N ASN A 115 20.23 23.94 7.64
CA ASN A 115 20.50 23.16 6.44
C ASN A 115 19.51 23.56 5.32
N PRO A 116 19.94 24.38 4.34
CA PRO A 116 19.09 24.84 3.24
C PRO A 116 18.77 23.74 2.20
N ASN A 117 19.36 22.55 2.33
CA ASN A 117 19.11 21.42 1.43
C ASN A 117 18.17 20.37 2.03
N LEU A 118 17.66 20.62 3.23
CA LEU A 118 16.83 19.69 3.97
C LEU A 118 15.45 19.53 3.33
N VAL A 119 14.97 18.28 3.25
CA VAL A 119 13.55 17.98 3.02
C VAL A 119 12.86 17.86 4.38
N LEU A 120 11.81 18.65 4.60
CA LEU A 120 10.97 18.57 5.79
C LEU A 120 9.65 17.87 5.43
N LEU A 121 9.47 16.63 5.87
CA LEU A 121 8.22 15.89 5.76
C LEU A 121 7.35 16.17 6.99
N ARG A 122 6.14 16.68 6.74
CA ARG A 122 5.15 17.03 7.76
C ARG A 122 3.88 16.24 7.49
N ILE A 123 3.44 15.43 8.44
CA ILE A 123 2.21 14.64 8.31
C ILE A 123 1.19 15.10 9.35
N SER A 124 -0.03 15.44 8.94
CA SER A 124 -1.09 15.82 9.88
C SER A 124 -2.47 15.41 9.38
N GLY A 125 -3.48 15.44 10.26
CA GLY A 125 -4.83 14.96 9.91
C GLY A 125 -5.46 15.66 8.70
N PHE A 126 -5.28 16.98 8.60
CA PHE A 126 -5.91 17.84 7.58
C PHE A 126 -4.90 18.74 6.83
N GLY A 127 -3.60 18.45 6.91
CA GLY A 127 -2.53 19.25 6.31
C GLY A 127 -2.08 20.45 7.16
N GLN A 128 -0.98 21.10 6.76
CA GLN A 128 -0.42 22.28 7.43
C GLN A 128 -1.14 23.59 7.03
N CYS A 129 -2.01 23.53 6.03
CA CYS A 129 -2.74 24.67 5.48
C CYS A 129 -4.25 24.42 5.35
N GLY A 130 -5.00 25.48 5.02
CA GLY A 130 -6.46 25.39 4.83
C GLY A 130 -7.30 25.53 6.11
N PRO A 131 -8.64 25.54 5.96
CA PRO A 131 -9.58 25.87 7.04
C PRO A 131 -9.68 24.77 8.10
N TRP A 132 -9.28 23.54 7.80
CA TRP A 132 -9.39 22.39 8.70
C TRP A 132 -8.08 22.03 9.41
N ARG A 133 -6.96 22.71 9.11
CA ARG A 133 -5.63 22.40 9.66
C ARG A 133 -5.54 22.32 11.19
N GLN A 134 -6.39 23.07 11.90
CA GLN A 134 -6.43 23.09 13.37
C GLN A 134 -7.49 22.15 13.97
N ARG A 135 -8.22 21.38 13.15
CA ARG A 135 -9.21 20.43 13.64
C ARG A 135 -8.52 19.21 14.24
N GLN A 136 -9.06 18.75 15.37
CA GLN A 136 -8.68 17.47 15.96
C GLN A 136 -9.06 16.34 15.01
N ALA A 137 -8.16 15.37 14.86
CA ALA A 137 -8.34 14.22 14.00
C ALA A 137 -8.13 12.93 14.80
N THR A 138 -8.95 11.94 14.48
CA THR A 138 -8.80 10.53 14.85
C THR A 138 -8.95 9.69 13.59
N PRO A 139 -8.44 8.44 13.55
CA PRO A 139 -8.60 7.54 12.41
C PRO A 139 -10.05 7.47 11.89
N LEU A 140 -11.03 7.37 12.79
CA LEU A 140 -12.45 7.37 12.43
C LEU A 140 -12.87 8.67 11.71
N THR A 141 -12.49 9.84 12.24
CA THR A 141 -12.91 11.12 11.67
C THR A 141 -12.32 11.39 10.29
N VAL A 142 -11.04 11.02 10.05
CA VAL A 142 -10.43 11.19 8.72
C VAL A 142 -10.94 10.16 7.72
N GLN A 143 -11.22 8.92 8.15
CA GLN A 143 -11.90 7.93 7.30
C GLN A 143 -13.34 8.37 6.95
N ALA A 144 -14.06 8.95 7.90
CA ALA A 144 -15.39 9.50 7.65
C ALA A 144 -15.34 10.67 6.66
N ALA A 145 -14.43 11.63 6.89
CA ALA A 145 -14.28 12.81 6.04
C ALA A 145 -13.80 12.48 4.61
N SER A 146 -13.02 11.42 4.44
CA SER A 146 -12.55 10.94 3.12
C SER A 146 -13.55 10.04 2.39
N GLY A 147 -14.64 9.61 3.04
CA GLY A 147 -15.62 8.70 2.46
C GLY A 147 -15.24 7.21 2.52
N TRP A 148 -14.13 6.84 3.17
CA TRP A 148 -13.64 5.45 3.34
C TRP A 148 -14.61 4.49 4.01
N ILE A 149 -15.57 5.01 4.78
CA ILE A 149 -16.54 4.22 5.52
C ILE A 149 -17.88 4.05 4.78
N SER A 150 -18.04 4.68 3.61
CA SER A 150 -19.33 4.84 2.94
C SER A 150 -19.86 3.55 2.28
N ALA A 151 -18.97 2.78 1.66
CA ALA A 151 -19.29 1.59 0.89
C ALA A 151 -18.98 0.33 1.71
N ARG A 152 -19.95 -0.14 2.51
CA ARG A 152 -19.89 -1.41 3.24
C ARG A 152 -21.28 -2.05 3.24
N ASP A 153 -21.79 -2.42 4.40
CA ASP A 153 -23.14 -2.95 4.56
C ASP A 153 -24.19 -1.88 4.24
N PRO A 154 -25.06 -2.08 3.24
CA PRO A 154 -26.10 -1.13 2.89
C PRO A 154 -27.18 -0.99 3.98
N GLY A 155 -27.41 -2.04 4.78
CA GLY A 155 -28.42 -2.09 5.83
C GLY A 155 -27.95 -1.56 7.19
N ARG A 156 -26.67 -1.21 7.35
CA ARG A 156 -26.10 -0.77 8.63
C ARG A 156 -25.39 0.60 8.55
N PRO A 157 -25.20 1.30 9.69
CA PRO A 157 -24.48 2.59 9.71
C PRO A 157 -23.01 2.43 9.29
N PRO A 158 -22.40 3.37 8.55
CA PRO A 158 -20.99 3.31 8.14
C PRO A 158 -20.03 2.87 9.26
N VAL A 159 -19.07 2.00 8.92
CA VAL A 159 -18.08 1.47 9.87
C VAL A 159 -16.65 1.69 9.36
N GLN A 160 -15.72 2.05 10.25
CA GLN A 160 -14.31 2.24 9.90
C GLN A 160 -13.61 0.93 9.54
N VAL A 161 -12.54 1.08 8.75
CA VAL A 161 -11.53 0.03 8.58
C VAL A 161 -10.72 -0.07 9.87
N GLY A 162 -10.52 -1.31 10.34
CA GLY A 162 -9.77 -1.60 11.56
C GLY A 162 -8.26 -1.34 11.43
N ALA A 163 -7.50 -1.66 12.49
CA ALA A 163 -6.03 -1.61 12.53
C ALA A 163 -5.38 -0.26 12.14
N ARG A 164 -6.05 0.87 12.34
CA ARG A 164 -5.49 2.24 12.15
C ARG A 164 -4.84 2.48 10.79
N ILE A 165 -5.32 1.80 9.75
CA ILE A 165 -4.71 1.77 8.41
C ILE A 165 -4.49 3.17 7.84
N SER A 166 -5.36 4.13 8.14
CA SER A 166 -5.24 5.50 7.65
C SER A 166 -3.90 6.16 7.93
N GLU A 167 -3.30 5.86 9.08
CA GLU A 167 -2.01 6.44 9.48
C GLU A 167 -0.86 5.81 8.67
N TYR A 168 -0.91 4.50 8.44
CA TYR A 168 0.04 3.80 7.57
C TYR A 168 -0.03 4.30 6.13
N VAL A 169 -1.24 4.55 5.61
CA VAL A 169 -1.44 5.14 4.28
C VAL A 169 -0.76 6.50 4.20
N ALA A 170 -1.03 7.40 5.14
CA ALA A 170 -0.37 8.71 5.14
C ALA A 170 1.16 8.61 5.27
N GLY A 171 1.66 7.67 6.07
CA GLY A 171 3.10 7.41 6.21
C GLY A 171 3.77 7.01 4.89
N VAL A 172 3.17 6.10 4.10
CA VAL A 172 3.75 5.72 2.80
C VAL A 172 3.70 6.86 1.78
N TYR A 173 2.63 7.65 1.75
CA TYR A 173 2.58 8.88 0.93
C TYR A 173 3.65 9.89 1.35
N GLY A 174 3.91 10.01 2.66
CA GLY A 174 5.00 10.82 3.20
C GLY A 174 6.37 10.37 2.71
N ALA A 175 6.65 9.06 2.76
CA ALA A 175 7.89 8.52 2.23
C ALA A 175 8.04 8.76 0.71
N LEU A 176 6.97 8.56 -0.06
CA LEU A 176 6.95 8.85 -1.50
C LEU A 176 7.22 10.33 -1.78
N GLY A 177 6.54 11.23 -1.07
CA GLY A 177 6.70 12.67 -1.22
C GLY A 177 8.11 13.13 -0.85
N ALA A 178 8.67 12.63 0.25
CA ALA A 178 10.03 12.95 0.68
C ALA A 178 11.08 12.46 -0.33
N LEU A 179 10.98 11.21 -0.81
CA LEU A 179 11.89 10.69 -1.82
C LEU A 179 11.75 11.42 -3.17
N THR A 180 10.54 11.80 -3.56
CA THR A 180 10.30 12.62 -4.76
C THR A 180 10.94 14.00 -4.60
N ALA A 181 10.78 14.63 -3.44
CA ALA A 181 11.38 15.91 -3.13
C ALA A 181 12.91 15.85 -3.16
N LEU A 182 13.53 14.78 -2.66
CA LEU A 182 15.00 14.61 -2.68
C LEU A 182 15.60 14.55 -4.08
N ARG A 183 14.81 14.24 -5.12
CA ARG A 183 15.28 14.25 -6.52
C ARG A 183 15.42 15.65 -7.11
N LEU A 184 14.88 16.68 -6.47
CA LEU A 184 15.00 18.05 -6.96
C LEU A 184 16.31 18.70 -6.51
N PRO A 185 16.94 19.51 -7.38
CA PRO A 185 18.17 20.23 -7.05
C PRO A 185 17.99 21.13 -5.82
N PRO A 186 19.06 21.42 -5.06
CA PRO A 186 19.04 22.36 -3.94
C PRO A 186 18.26 23.65 -4.24
N ALA A 187 17.31 24.00 -3.37
CA ALA A 187 16.52 25.22 -3.52
C ALA A 187 17.08 26.42 -2.75
N GLY A 188 18.17 26.24 -1.98
CA GLY A 188 18.70 27.25 -1.06
C GLY A 188 17.79 27.51 0.16
N ARG A 189 16.76 26.70 0.35
CA ARG A 189 15.82 26.71 1.47
C ARG A 189 15.25 25.31 1.67
N VAL A 190 14.76 25.05 2.88
CA VAL A 190 14.06 23.79 3.19
C VAL A 190 12.95 23.55 2.17
N ARG A 191 12.84 22.29 1.73
CA ARG A 191 11.73 21.83 0.89
C ARG A 191 10.72 21.13 1.76
N GLU A 192 9.56 21.77 1.92
CA GLU A 192 8.46 21.19 2.71
C GLU A 192 7.65 20.23 1.86
N VAL A 193 7.37 19.06 2.43
CA VAL A 193 6.44 18.05 1.92
C VAL A 193 5.32 17.94 2.96
N ASP A 194 4.18 18.55 2.66
CA ASP A 194 2.97 18.50 3.49
C ASP A 194 2.09 17.33 3.05
N VAL A 195 1.81 16.39 3.95
CA VAL A 195 0.91 15.26 3.70
C VAL A 195 -0.24 15.29 4.70
N SER A 196 -1.44 15.47 4.15
CA SER A 196 -2.69 15.36 4.88
C SER A 196 -3.16 13.90 4.91
N GLN A 197 -3.52 13.36 6.09
CA GLN A 197 -4.15 12.05 6.19
C GLN A 197 -5.45 12.00 5.39
N LEU A 198 -6.25 13.07 5.42
CA LEU A 198 -7.47 13.18 4.60
C LEU A 198 -7.16 13.03 3.10
N GLU A 199 -6.18 13.78 2.59
CA GLU A 199 -5.85 13.78 1.15
C GLU A 199 -5.20 12.46 0.72
N ALA A 200 -4.39 11.84 1.59
CA ALA A 200 -3.83 10.51 1.36
C ALA A 200 -4.96 9.46 1.22
N LEU A 201 -5.97 9.50 2.09
CA LEU A 201 -7.13 8.61 2.01
C LEU A 201 -8.03 8.90 0.80
N LEU A 202 -8.24 10.17 0.44
CA LEU A 202 -8.97 10.54 -0.78
C LEU A 202 -8.25 10.04 -2.02
N SER A 203 -6.93 10.10 -2.03
CA SER A 203 -6.10 9.64 -3.14
C SER A 203 -6.23 8.13 -3.37
N THR A 204 -6.59 7.33 -2.36
CA THR A 204 -6.89 5.91 -2.54
C THR A 204 -8.35 5.62 -2.95
N LEU A 205 -9.20 6.64 -3.12
CA LEU A 205 -10.61 6.52 -3.51
C LEU A 205 -11.02 7.44 -4.68
N PRO A 206 -10.26 7.56 -5.79
CA PRO A 206 -10.64 8.43 -6.89
C PRO A 206 -11.96 7.97 -7.54
N TYR A 207 -12.24 6.66 -7.52
CA TYR A 207 -13.42 6.09 -8.16
C TYR A 207 -14.74 6.57 -7.55
N PRO A 208 -15.03 6.40 -6.24
CA PRO A 208 -16.32 6.81 -5.69
C PRO A 208 -16.68 8.28 -5.96
N MET A 209 -15.70 9.18 -5.94
CA MET A 209 -15.92 10.61 -6.20
C MET A 209 -16.24 10.89 -7.67
N LEU A 210 -15.43 10.36 -8.58
CA LEU A 210 -15.64 10.56 -10.02
C LEU A 210 -16.94 9.88 -10.49
N MET A 211 -17.24 8.70 -9.95
CA MET A 211 -18.50 8.00 -10.20
C MET A 211 -19.69 8.76 -9.63
N ALA A 212 -19.61 9.27 -8.40
CA ALA A 212 -20.67 10.09 -7.82
C ALA A 212 -20.93 11.35 -8.66
N GLN A 213 -19.89 12.02 -9.15
CA GLN A 213 -20.03 13.15 -10.06
C GLN A 213 -20.69 12.72 -11.38
N ARG A 214 -20.30 11.56 -11.91
CA ARG A 214 -20.89 10.99 -13.12
C ARG A 214 -22.37 10.69 -12.95
N MET A 215 -22.75 10.01 -11.88
CA MET A 215 -24.15 9.71 -11.55
C MET A 215 -24.98 10.98 -11.44
N LYS A 216 -24.48 12.01 -10.74
CA LYS A 216 -25.15 13.34 -10.69
C LYS A 216 -25.38 13.93 -12.07
N SER A 217 -24.38 13.85 -12.97
CA SER A 217 -24.52 14.39 -14.33
C SER A 217 -25.59 13.68 -15.16
N LEU A 218 -25.91 12.42 -14.82
CA LEU A 218 -26.95 11.62 -15.45
C LEU A 218 -28.31 11.74 -14.74
N GLY A 219 -28.43 12.57 -13.70
CA GLY A 219 -29.64 12.67 -12.88
C GLY A 219 -29.89 11.44 -11.98
N LEU A 220 -28.87 10.60 -11.78
CA LEU A 220 -28.95 9.39 -10.97
C LEU A 220 -28.45 9.62 -9.53
N PRO A 221 -28.93 8.86 -8.54
CA PRO A 221 -28.44 8.93 -7.17
C PRO A 221 -26.95 8.60 -7.07
N PRO A 222 -26.10 9.50 -6.52
CA PRO A 222 -24.65 9.32 -6.52
C PRO A 222 -24.10 8.40 -5.43
N ASN A 223 -24.90 8.10 -4.41
CA ASN A 223 -24.46 7.39 -3.21
C ASN A 223 -25.22 6.07 -3.04
N LEU A 224 -25.48 5.37 -4.15
CA LEU A 224 -26.13 4.07 -4.12
C LEU A 224 -25.16 3.07 -3.47
N ARG A 225 -25.56 2.48 -2.34
CA ARG A 225 -24.80 1.40 -1.71
C ARG A 225 -25.22 0.09 -2.36
N SER A 226 -24.26 -0.61 -2.95
CA SER A 226 -24.45 -1.98 -3.45
C SER A 226 -23.85 -3.00 -2.50
N ALA A 227 -24.38 -4.21 -2.54
CA ALA A 227 -23.79 -5.35 -1.87
C ALA A 227 -22.85 -6.09 -2.83
N PRO A 228 -21.76 -6.72 -2.33
CA PRO A 228 -20.97 -7.62 -3.16
C PRO A 228 -21.85 -8.77 -3.64
N MET A 229 -21.64 -9.25 -4.88
CA MET A 229 -22.42 -10.36 -5.44
C MET A 229 -22.45 -11.58 -4.50
N LEU A 230 -21.28 -12.02 -4.00
CA LEU A 230 -21.16 -13.03 -2.96
C LEU A 230 -20.44 -12.44 -1.72
N GLY A 231 -19.14 -12.12 -1.84
CA GLY A 231 -18.41 -11.41 -0.78
C GLY A 231 -17.89 -12.34 0.31
N VAL A 232 -17.94 -11.91 1.57
CA VAL A 232 -17.47 -12.69 2.73
C VAL A 232 -18.60 -13.59 3.23
N VAL A 233 -18.34 -14.90 3.25
CA VAL A 233 -19.32 -15.94 3.60
C VAL A 233 -18.73 -16.93 4.58
N ARG A 234 -19.61 -17.63 5.32
CA ARG A 234 -19.21 -18.59 6.33
C ARG A 234 -18.93 -19.95 5.69
N ALA A 235 -17.77 -20.52 6.01
CA ALA A 235 -17.38 -21.89 5.74
C ALA A 235 -17.44 -22.73 7.03
N ALA A 236 -17.22 -24.05 6.93
CA ALA A 236 -17.27 -24.97 8.06
C ALA A 236 -16.30 -24.61 9.19
N ASP A 237 -15.10 -24.12 8.85
CA ASP A 237 -13.98 -23.87 9.76
C ASP A 237 -13.55 -22.39 9.82
N GLY A 238 -14.26 -21.47 9.15
CA GLY A 238 -13.88 -20.07 9.15
C GLY A 238 -14.68 -19.19 8.19
N TRP A 239 -14.07 -18.09 7.77
CA TRP A 239 -14.62 -17.15 6.80
C TRP A 239 -13.80 -17.22 5.51
N VAL A 240 -14.49 -17.26 4.38
CA VAL A 240 -13.90 -17.20 3.05
C VAL A 240 -14.47 -15.99 2.31
N GLY A 241 -13.62 -15.28 1.60
CA GLY A 241 -14.05 -14.22 0.70
C GLY A 241 -14.04 -14.73 -0.74
N ILE A 242 -15.20 -14.68 -1.40
CA ILE A 242 -15.36 -15.05 -2.81
C ILE A 242 -15.76 -13.79 -3.56
N ASN A 243 -14.83 -13.24 -4.34
CA ASN A 243 -14.94 -11.90 -4.90
C ASN A 243 -15.27 -11.96 -6.40
N CYS A 244 -16.56 -11.96 -6.72
CA CYS A 244 -17.03 -11.79 -8.09
C CYS A 244 -16.89 -10.32 -8.49
N LEU A 245 -16.15 -10.04 -9.56
CA LEU A 245 -15.86 -8.68 -10.03
C LEU A 245 -16.21 -8.47 -11.52
N THR A 246 -16.46 -9.56 -12.23
CA THR A 246 -16.87 -9.57 -13.63
C THR A 246 -18.09 -10.47 -13.79
N GLY A 247 -18.83 -10.31 -14.91
CA GLY A 247 -19.93 -11.21 -15.23
C GLY A 247 -19.48 -12.66 -15.39
N GLN A 248 -18.26 -12.88 -15.93
CA GLN A 248 -17.70 -14.24 -16.02
C GLN A 248 -17.48 -14.86 -14.63
N HIS A 249 -16.91 -14.11 -13.67
CA HIS A 249 -16.76 -14.63 -12.30
C HIS A 249 -18.11 -14.98 -11.67
N TRP A 250 -19.17 -14.22 -11.98
CA TRP A 250 -20.52 -14.54 -11.50
C TRP A 250 -21.01 -15.88 -12.05
N LEU A 251 -20.92 -16.07 -13.37
CA LEU A 251 -21.29 -17.33 -14.02
C LEU A 251 -20.48 -18.51 -13.48
N ASP A 252 -19.18 -18.33 -13.26
CA ASP A 252 -18.31 -19.38 -12.71
C ASP A 252 -18.69 -19.74 -11.27
N VAL A 253 -19.07 -18.75 -10.44
CA VAL A 253 -19.57 -19.00 -9.08
C VAL A 253 -20.92 -19.72 -9.09
N CYS A 254 -21.86 -19.32 -9.95
CA CYS A 254 -23.11 -20.05 -10.14
C CYS A 254 -22.84 -21.51 -10.53
N ALA A 255 -21.89 -21.77 -11.44
CA ALA A 255 -21.49 -23.11 -11.81
C ALA A 255 -20.82 -23.87 -10.64
N MET A 256 -19.91 -23.22 -9.91
CA MET A 256 -19.22 -23.79 -8.75
C MET A 256 -20.20 -24.25 -7.67
N LEU A 257 -21.29 -23.50 -7.46
CA LEU A 257 -22.31 -23.80 -6.46
C LEU A 257 -23.44 -24.71 -7.00
N GLY A 258 -23.45 -25.03 -8.29
CA GLY A 258 -24.54 -25.79 -8.91
C GLY A 258 -25.86 -25.02 -8.96
N LEU A 259 -25.80 -23.68 -9.10
CA LEU A 259 -26.91 -22.73 -9.12
C LEU A 259 -26.98 -21.93 -10.44
N PRO A 260 -26.98 -22.58 -11.62
CA PRO A 260 -26.93 -21.90 -12.93
C PRO A 260 -28.13 -20.97 -13.20
N GLU A 261 -29.29 -21.22 -12.58
CA GLU A 261 -30.51 -20.42 -12.72
C GLU A 261 -30.37 -18.96 -12.25
N TYR A 262 -29.34 -18.66 -11.46
CA TYR A 262 -29.02 -17.29 -11.02
C TYR A 262 -28.05 -16.57 -11.95
N GLY A 263 -27.57 -17.20 -13.03
CA GLY A 263 -26.56 -16.64 -13.94
C GLY A 263 -26.97 -15.28 -14.54
N GLU A 264 -28.25 -15.10 -14.86
CA GLU A 264 -28.79 -13.85 -15.42
C GLU A 264 -29.23 -12.84 -14.34
N GLN A 265 -29.18 -13.21 -13.06
CA GLN A 265 -29.69 -12.40 -11.94
C GLN A 265 -28.62 -11.50 -11.30
N GLN A 266 -27.45 -11.37 -11.92
CA GLN A 266 -26.29 -10.63 -11.39
C GLN A 266 -26.67 -9.24 -10.85
N ILE A 267 -27.37 -8.43 -11.65
CA ILE A 267 -27.71 -7.05 -11.30
C ILE A 267 -28.70 -7.02 -10.11
N ALA A 268 -29.70 -7.89 -10.12
CA ALA A 268 -30.69 -7.96 -9.03
C ALA A 268 -30.02 -8.32 -7.69
N ILE A 269 -29.07 -9.26 -7.71
CA ILE A 269 -28.32 -9.69 -6.53
C ILE A 269 -27.42 -8.58 -5.97
N MET A 270 -26.78 -7.79 -6.84
CA MET A 270 -25.98 -6.63 -6.43
C MET A 270 -26.82 -5.51 -5.80
N MET A 271 -28.08 -5.38 -6.22
CA MET A 271 -29.03 -4.38 -5.71
C MET A 271 -29.62 -4.71 -4.34
N GLY A 272 -29.42 -5.94 -3.84
CA GLY A 272 -29.84 -6.31 -2.48
C GLY A 272 -31.33 -6.58 -2.31
N GLY A 273 -32.02 -7.01 -3.38
CA GLY A 273 -33.44 -7.36 -3.36
C GLY A 273 -33.73 -8.84 -3.04
N PRO A 274 -34.99 -9.30 -3.20
CA PRO A 274 -35.42 -10.67 -2.90
C PRO A 274 -34.61 -11.77 -3.58
N GLU A 275 -34.12 -11.52 -4.80
CA GLU A 275 -33.28 -12.45 -5.57
C GLU A 275 -31.95 -12.73 -4.85
N ARG A 276 -31.41 -11.74 -4.14
CA ARG A 276 -30.24 -11.92 -3.29
C ARG A 276 -30.56 -12.86 -2.15
N ASP A 277 -31.63 -12.61 -1.41
CA ASP A 277 -32.02 -13.43 -0.27
C ASP A 277 -32.27 -14.88 -0.70
N GLU A 278 -32.90 -15.08 -1.85
CA GLU A 278 -33.13 -16.39 -2.42
C GLU A 278 -31.82 -17.10 -2.80
N PHE A 279 -30.90 -16.40 -3.47
CA PHE A 279 -29.59 -16.93 -3.81
C PHE A 279 -28.81 -17.35 -2.55
N PHE A 280 -28.73 -16.49 -1.53
CA PHE A 280 -28.00 -16.81 -0.28
C PHE A 280 -28.65 -17.95 0.50
N ARG A 281 -29.99 -18.05 0.50
CA ARG A 281 -30.71 -19.19 1.08
C ARG A 281 -30.27 -20.53 0.48
N MET A 282 -29.89 -20.54 -0.80
CA MET A 282 -29.38 -21.73 -1.50
C MET A 282 -27.86 -21.89 -1.35
N ALA A 283 -27.09 -20.80 -1.45
CA ALA A 283 -25.63 -20.83 -1.46
C ALA A 283 -25.01 -21.07 -0.07
N GLU A 284 -25.54 -20.45 0.99
CA GLU A 284 -24.95 -20.52 2.33
C GLU A 284 -24.85 -21.96 2.88
N PRO A 285 -25.90 -22.81 2.79
CA PRO A 285 -25.79 -24.19 3.26
C PRO A 285 -24.73 -25.01 2.53
N LEU A 286 -24.48 -24.73 1.24
CA LEU A 286 -23.48 -25.43 0.43
C LEU A 286 -22.06 -25.04 0.88
N LEU A 287 -21.84 -23.75 1.08
CA LEU A 287 -20.55 -23.19 1.51
C LEU A 287 -20.23 -23.56 2.97
N ALA A 288 -21.24 -23.56 3.85
CA ALA A 288 -21.06 -23.88 5.27
C ALA A 288 -20.67 -25.35 5.54
N GLN A 289 -20.83 -26.25 4.55
CA GLN A 289 -20.44 -27.66 4.64
C GLN A 289 -19.00 -27.92 4.20
N GLN A 290 -18.35 -26.95 3.55
CA GLN A 290 -16.98 -27.09 3.05
C GLN A 290 -16.02 -26.27 3.92
N THR A 291 -14.79 -26.74 4.04
CA THR A 291 -13.71 -25.98 4.66
C THR A 291 -13.28 -24.81 3.79
N VAL A 292 -12.68 -23.78 4.40
CA VAL A 292 -12.11 -22.65 3.66
C VAL A 292 -11.10 -23.13 2.62
N ALA A 293 -10.30 -24.15 2.94
CA ALA A 293 -9.30 -24.70 2.03
C ALA A 293 -9.94 -25.33 0.77
N GLU A 294 -10.97 -26.16 0.94
CA GLU A 294 -11.70 -26.80 -0.18
C GLU A 294 -12.35 -25.76 -1.10
N ILE A 295 -13.00 -24.74 -0.52
CA ILE A 295 -13.64 -23.67 -1.29
C ILE A 295 -12.59 -22.89 -2.09
N VAL A 296 -11.47 -22.53 -1.47
CA VAL A 296 -10.40 -21.77 -2.14
C VAL A 296 -9.76 -22.60 -3.24
N GLU A 297 -9.49 -23.89 -3.01
CA GLU A 297 -8.91 -24.77 -4.02
C GLU A 297 -9.82 -24.92 -5.24
N LEU A 298 -11.11 -25.19 -5.03
CA LEU A 298 -12.09 -25.30 -6.11
C LEU A 298 -12.25 -23.98 -6.86
N ALA A 299 -12.38 -22.86 -6.15
CA ALA A 299 -12.51 -21.54 -6.76
C ALA A 299 -11.30 -21.21 -7.64
N GLN A 300 -10.08 -21.48 -7.18
CA GLN A 300 -8.86 -21.21 -7.95
C GLN A 300 -8.73 -22.13 -9.17
N ALA A 301 -9.18 -23.38 -9.10
CA ALA A 301 -9.28 -24.27 -10.26
C ALA A 301 -10.21 -23.70 -11.35
N LEU A 302 -11.26 -22.98 -10.94
CA LEU A 302 -12.20 -22.28 -11.82
C LEU A 302 -11.79 -20.83 -12.12
N ARG A 303 -10.61 -20.38 -11.68
CA ARG A 303 -10.12 -18.99 -11.83
C ARG A 303 -11.00 -17.94 -11.14
N ILE A 304 -11.81 -18.35 -10.16
CA ILE A 304 -12.61 -17.47 -9.30
C ILE A 304 -11.70 -16.89 -8.20
N PRO A 305 -11.67 -15.57 -8.00
CA PRO A 305 -10.86 -14.97 -6.94
C PRO A 305 -11.43 -15.24 -5.54
N ALA A 306 -10.98 -16.31 -4.91
CA ALA A 306 -11.29 -16.64 -3.52
C ALA A 306 -10.05 -16.65 -2.63
N ALA A 307 -10.22 -16.24 -1.37
CA ALA A 307 -9.16 -16.24 -0.37
C ALA A 307 -9.70 -16.48 1.06
N PRO A 308 -8.91 -17.07 1.96
CA PRO A 308 -9.26 -17.12 3.38
C PRO A 308 -9.31 -15.71 3.96
N VAL A 309 -10.25 -15.46 4.88
CA VAL A 309 -10.23 -14.27 5.73
C VAL A 309 -9.39 -14.59 6.96
N ASN A 310 -8.10 -14.27 6.89
CA ASN A 310 -7.18 -14.55 7.97
C ASN A 310 -7.34 -13.53 9.12
N ASP A 311 -7.09 -13.94 10.35
CA ASP A 311 -7.02 -13.07 11.52
C ASP A 311 -5.62 -13.13 12.16
N GLY A 312 -5.45 -12.54 13.34
CA GLY A 312 -4.17 -12.59 14.05
C GLY A 312 -3.64 -14.01 14.30
N ALA A 313 -4.53 -15.00 14.44
CA ALA A 313 -4.16 -16.39 14.68
C ALA A 313 -3.76 -17.12 13.40
N THR A 314 -4.50 -16.90 12.32
CA THR A 314 -4.39 -17.71 11.10
C THR A 314 -3.45 -17.11 10.06
N VAL A 315 -3.23 -15.79 10.07
CA VAL A 315 -2.44 -15.11 9.03
C VAL A 315 -1.01 -15.64 8.89
N SER A 316 -0.35 -15.93 10.01
CA SER A 316 1.04 -16.41 9.99
C SER A 316 1.17 -17.86 9.51
N ALA A 317 0.10 -18.65 9.64
CA ALA A 317 0.01 -20.05 9.21
C ALA A 317 -0.49 -20.21 7.76
N CYS A 318 -0.89 -19.12 7.11
CA CYS A 318 -1.23 -19.12 5.69
C CYS A 318 -0.09 -19.73 4.85
N PRO A 319 -0.36 -20.78 4.04
CA PRO A 319 0.68 -21.50 3.30
C PRO A 319 1.57 -20.61 2.45
N GLN A 320 1.00 -19.55 1.87
CA GLN A 320 1.75 -18.62 1.04
C GLN A 320 2.72 -17.75 1.84
N TYR A 321 2.32 -17.20 2.99
CA TYR A 321 3.23 -16.43 3.84
C TYR A 321 4.32 -17.33 4.44
N THR A 322 3.97 -18.55 4.86
CA THR A 322 4.93 -19.53 5.40
C THR A 322 5.98 -19.91 4.36
N ALA A 323 5.58 -20.31 3.15
CA ALA A 323 6.51 -20.64 2.07
C ALA A 323 7.42 -19.46 1.68
N ARG A 324 6.93 -18.24 1.88
CA ARG A 324 7.65 -17.01 1.60
C ARG A 324 8.54 -16.54 2.76
N GLY A 325 8.38 -17.08 3.97
CA GLY A 325 9.11 -16.64 5.16
C GLY A 325 8.87 -15.16 5.46
N PHE A 326 7.62 -14.70 5.27
CA PHE A 326 7.31 -13.27 5.30
C PHE A 326 7.23 -12.70 6.73
N PHE A 327 6.57 -13.41 7.64
CA PHE A 327 6.53 -13.02 9.06
C PHE A 327 7.86 -13.36 9.73
N VAL A 328 8.37 -12.43 10.52
CA VAL A 328 9.69 -12.52 11.15
C VAL A 328 9.58 -12.27 12.64
N SER A 329 10.48 -12.90 13.40
CA SER A 329 10.55 -12.73 14.85
C SER A 329 11.12 -11.36 15.23
N SER A 330 10.53 -10.73 16.24
CA SER A 330 11.03 -9.53 16.92
C SER A 330 10.87 -9.68 18.44
N GLY A 331 11.42 -8.73 19.19
CA GLY A 331 11.43 -8.73 20.65
C GLY A 331 12.85 -8.73 21.21
N GLY A 332 13.00 -9.16 22.45
CA GLY A 332 14.27 -9.16 23.17
C GLY A 332 14.32 -10.22 24.28
N PRO A 333 15.30 -10.14 25.18
CA PRO A 333 15.38 -11.10 26.29
C PRO A 333 14.06 -11.13 27.09
N GLY A 334 13.45 -12.31 27.18
CA GLY A 334 12.21 -12.52 27.94
C GLY A 334 10.91 -12.11 27.26
N TRP A 335 10.91 -11.73 25.98
CA TRP A 335 9.69 -11.52 25.20
C TRP A 335 9.94 -11.61 23.69
N SER A 336 9.02 -12.22 22.95
CA SER A 336 9.12 -12.34 21.50
C SER A 336 7.75 -12.31 20.86
N PHE A 337 7.69 -11.90 19.60
CA PHE A 337 6.47 -11.89 18.80
C PHE A 337 6.82 -11.97 17.31
N GLN A 338 5.82 -12.29 16.49
CA GLN A 338 5.91 -12.26 15.04
C GLN A 338 5.38 -10.93 14.51
N ARG A 339 6.02 -10.41 13.46
CA ARG A 339 5.59 -9.19 12.77
C ARG A 339 5.76 -9.34 11.25
N PRO A 340 5.08 -8.50 10.45
CA PRO A 340 5.36 -8.40 9.03
C PRO A 340 6.84 -8.10 8.75
N GLY A 341 7.34 -8.70 7.67
CA GLY A 341 8.67 -8.45 7.11
C GLY A 341 8.72 -7.15 6.32
N SER A 342 9.59 -7.09 5.31
CA SER A 342 9.65 -5.94 4.40
C SER A 342 8.55 -6.03 3.33
N PRO A 343 7.88 -4.92 2.97
CA PRO A 343 6.84 -4.91 1.93
C PRO A 343 7.38 -5.07 0.50
N PHE A 344 8.70 -5.13 0.30
CA PHE A 344 9.34 -5.25 -1.00
C PHE A 344 10.54 -6.20 -0.96
N ARG A 345 10.84 -6.82 -2.11
CA ARG A 345 12.04 -7.62 -2.30
C ARG A 345 12.84 -7.13 -3.49
N PHE A 346 14.13 -6.94 -3.27
CA PHE A 346 15.08 -6.52 -4.28
C PHE A 346 16.00 -7.67 -4.65
N ALA A 347 16.20 -7.93 -5.94
CA ALA A 347 17.07 -9.00 -6.39
C ALA A 347 18.56 -8.74 -6.09
N LYS A 348 19.01 -7.48 -6.14
CA LYS A 348 20.44 -7.11 -6.00
C LYS A 348 20.76 -6.40 -4.68
N THR A 349 19.78 -5.75 -4.04
CA THR A 349 19.93 -5.10 -2.73
C THR A 349 18.93 -5.63 -1.71
N PRO A 350 19.02 -6.90 -1.27
CA PRO A 350 18.05 -7.49 -0.36
C PRO A 350 17.93 -6.70 0.95
N VAL A 351 16.70 -6.57 1.45
CA VAL A 351 16.38 -5.83 2.67
C VAL A 351 16.90 -6.60 3.89
N PRO A 352 17.81 -6.03 4.70
CA PRO A 352 18.32 -6.70 5.87
C PRO A 352 17.24 -6.81 6.95
N GLN A 353 17.36 -7.81 7.83
CA GLN A 353 16.58 -7.81 9.07
C GLN A 353 16.98 -6.61 9.93
N PRO A 354 16.02 -5.77 10.37
CA PRO A 354 16.35 -4.61 11.17
C PRO A 354 16.84 -5.04 12.56
N ARG A 355 17.74 -4.25 13.14
CA ARG A 355 18.10 -4.35 14.56
C ARG A 355 16.89 -4.03 15.44
N PRO A 356 16.89 -4.37 16.73
CA PRO A 356 15.82 -3.95 17.64
C PRO A 356 15.61 -2.43 17.68
N ALA A 357 14.43 -1.98 18.08
CA ALA A 357 14.17 -0.56 18.26
C ALA A 357 15.05 0.04 19.37
N PRO A 358 15.34 1.35 19.35
CA PRO A 358 16.16 1.96 20.38
C PRO A 358 15.48 1.91 21.76
N ASN A 359 16.27 1.60 22.78
CA ASN A 359 15.83 1.66 24.17
C ASN A 359 15.43 3.08 24.59
N LEU A 360 14.50 3.18 25.53
CA LEU A 360 14.14 4.46 26.14
C LEU A 360 15.38 5.08 26.81
N GLY A 361 15.60 6.37 26.60
CA GLY A 361 16.75 7.06 27.18
C GLY A 361 18.06 6.83 26.41
N ALA A 362 18.02 6.26 25.20
CA ALA A 362 19.20 6.09 24.37
C ALA A 362 19.93 7.43 24.14
N GLY A 363 21.25 7.44 24.31
CA GLY A 363 22.07 8.63 24.12
C GLY A 363 22.22 8.99 22.64
N ALA A 364 22.31 10.29 22.35
CA ALA A 364 22.64 10.77 21.03
C ALA A 364 24.06 10.34 20.64
N GLY A 365 24.21 9.74 19.45
CA GLY A 365 25.50 9.42 18.87
C GLY A 365 25.64 10.03 17.47
N PRO A 366 26.88 10.19 16.96
CA PRO A 366 27.08 10.68 15.62
C PRO A 366 26.54 9.69 14.57
N TRP A 367 26.21 10.20 13.38
CA TRP A 367 25.93 9.37 12.20
C TRP A 367 27.04 8.34 12.00
N ALA A 368 26.67 7.06 11.88
CA ALA A 368 27.60 5.96 11.68
C ALA A 368 28.16 5.95 10.26
N THR A 369 27.41 6.51 9.31
CA THR A 369 27.79 6.59 7.91
C THR A 369 28.14 8.03 7.51
N ALA A 370 29.03 8.18 6.54
CA ALA A 370 29.23 9.47 5.89
C ALA A 370 27.95 9.87 5.13
N ALA A 371 27.56 11.13 5.25
CA ALA A 371 26.47 11.70 4.46
C ALA A 371 26.86 11.66 2.97
N ARG A 372 25.87 11.43 2.11
CA ARG A 372 26.08 11.30 0.67
C ARG A 372 25.17 12.26 -0.08
N SER A 373 25.73 12.99 -1.04
CA SER A 373 24.94 13.76 -1.99
C SER A 373 24.04 12.84 -2.80
N LEU A 374 22.75 13.16 -2.87
CA LEU A 374 21.79 12.44 -3.68
C LEU A 374 21.84 12.93 -5.12
N ASN A 375 21.56 12.05 -6.07
CA ASN A 375 21.48 12.42 -7.46
C ASN A 375 20.16 13.15 -7.72
N THR A 376 20.26 14.35 -8.26
CA THR A 376 19.11 15.19 -8.58
C THR A 376 18.83 15.17 -10.08
N THR A 377 17.57 15.36 -10.45
CA THR A 377 17.16 15.55 -11.85
C THR A 377 17.79 16.81 -12.44
N GLU A 378 18.15 16.75 -13.73
CA GLU A 378 18.58 17.93 -14.50
C GLU A 378 17.40 18.68 -15.14
N GLY A 379 16.21 18.06 -15.17
CA GLY A 379 15.01 18.64 -15.76
C GLY A 379 14.12 19.41 -14.78
N PRO A 380 13.03 20.03 -15.28
CA PRO A 380 12.16 20.89 -14.47
C PRO A 380 11.31 20.13 -13.44
N LEU A 381 11.13 18.81 -13.59
CA LEU A 381 10.33 17.97 -12.72
C LEU A 381 11.12 16.77 -12.16
N PRO A 382 10.73 16.21 -11.00
CA PRO A 382 11.46 15.15 -10.30
C PRO A 382 11.81 13.91 -11.15
N PHE A 383 10.99 13.58 -12.15
CA PHE A 383 11.17 12.42 -13.04
C PHE A 383 11.41 12.81 -14.50
N SER A 384 11.76 14.06 -14.79
CA SER A 384 12.16 14.46 -16.13
C SER A 384 13.28 13.56 -16.68
N GLY A 385 13.08 13.05 -17.89
CA GLY A 385 14.01 12.13 -18.56
C GLY A 385 13.83 10.65 -18.21
N LEU A 386 13.00 10.31 -17.21
CA LEU A 386 12.72 8.91 -16.86
C LEU A 386 11.72 8.31 -17.85
N ARG A 387 12.10 7.22 -18.51
CA ARG A 387 11.22 6.48 -19.44
C ARG A 387 10.63 5.26 -18.77
N VAL A 388 9.31 5.13 -18.81
CA VAL A 388 8.56 4.05 -18.18
C VAL A 388 7.73 3.31 -19.22
N LEU A 389 7.93 2.00 -19.30
CA LEU A 389 7.03 1.07 -19.99
C LEU A 389 6.02 0.54 -18.97
N ASP A 390 4.76 0.95 -19.11
CA ASP A 390 3.64 0.56 -18.25
C ASP A 390 2.88 -0.60 -18.90
N LEU A 391 3.08 -1.81 -18.39
CA LEU A 391 2.32 -3.01 -18.78
C LEU A 391 1.17 -3.28 -17.80
N THR A 392 0.84 -2.35 -16.92
CA THR A 392 -0.07 -2.62 -15.81
C THR A 392 -1.52 -2.65 -16.27
N THR A 393 -2.38 -3.27 -15.45
CA THR A 393 -3.83 -3.27 -15.63
C THR A 393 -4.51 -2.94 -14.31
N PHE A 394 -5.73 -2.41 -14.35
CA PHE A 394 -6.50 -2.03 -13.18
C PHE A 394 -5.78 -0.97 -12.33
N TRP A 395 -5.54 -1.26 -11.04
CA TRP A 395 -5.38 -0.21 -10.04
C TRP A 395 -3.94 -0.10 -9.51
N ALA A 396 -3.36 -1.18 -8.97
CA ALA A 396 -2.11 -1.10 -8.20
C ALA A 396 -0.93 -0.53 -9.00
N GLY A 397 -0.62 -1.11 -10.16
CA GLY A 397 0.47 -0.63 -11.01
C GLY A 397 0.18 0.73 -11.65
N ALA A 398 -1.08 0.97 -12.04
CA ALA A 398 -1.50 2.23 -12.63
C ALA A 398 -1.30 3.42 -11.67
N TYR A 399 -1.44 3.21 -10.36
CA TYR A 399 -1.17 4.22 -9.34
C TYR A 399 0.29 4.63 -9.27
N LEU A 400 1.18 3.65 -9.24
CA LEU A 400 2.62 3.90 -9.27
C LEU A 400 2.97 4.77 -10.48
N THR A 401 2.52 4.38 -11.68
CA THR A 401 2.86 5.08 -12.91
C THR A 401 2.13 6.43 -13.03
N CYS A 402 0.91 6.56 -12.49
CA CYS A 402 0.20 7.85 -12.42
C CYS A 402 1.00 8.90 -11.65
N TYR A 403 1.59 8.54 -10.50
CA TYR A 403 2.43 9.47 -9.73
C TYR A 403 3.74 9.81 -10.45
N LEU A 404 4.38 8.83 -11.10
CA LEU A 404 5.56 9.12 -11.92
C LEU A 404 5.23 10.10 -13.06
N GLY A 405 4.11 9.89 -13.75
CA GLY A 405 3.67 10.76 -14.85
C GLY A 405 3.32 12.17 -14.37
N ALA A 406 2.63 12.28 -13.23
CA ALA A 406 2.29 13.58 -12.62
C ALA A 406 3.53 14.42 -12.26
N PHE A 407 4.67 13.77 -12.02
CA PHE A 407 5.95 14.43 -11.73
C PHE A 407 6.95 14.31 -12.89
N GLY A 408 6.46 14.13 -14.12
CA GLY A 408 7.20 14.39 -15.35
C GLY A 408 7.93 13.19 -15.98
N ALA A 409 7.61 11.96 -15.59
CA ALA A 409 8.11 10.78 -16.30
C ALA A 409 7.45 10.65 -17.69
N ASP A 410 8.20 10.15 -18.66
CA ASP A 410 7.68 9.80 -19.98
C ASP A 410 7.17 8.35 -19.94
N ILE A 411 5.85 8.18 -20.03
CA ILE A 411 5.20 6.88 -19.84
C ILE A 411 4.49 6.45 -21.12
N VAL A 412 4.85 5.26 -21.59
CA VAL A 412 4.10 4.53 -22.62
C VAL A 412 3.42 3.35 -21.96
N LYS A 413 2.09 3.39 -21.90
CA LYS A 413 1.26 2.26 -21.51
C LYS A 413 1.00 1.38 -22.72
N VAL A 414 1.14 0.08 -22.54
CA VAL A 414 0.77 -0.92 -23.54
C VAL A 414 -0.48 -1.63 -23.08
N GLU A 415 -1.49 -1.65 -23.94
CA GLU A 415 -2.73 -2.38 -23.72
C GLU A 415 -2.92 -3.53 -24.71
N SER A 416 -3.55 -4.62 -24.26
CA SER A 416 -3.94 -5.72 -25.13
C SER A 416 -5.21 -5.39 -25.89
N ILE A 417 -5.25 -5.70 -27.18
CA ILE A 417 -6.48 -5.59 -27.98
C ILE A 417 -7.48 -6.72 -27.71
N GLN A 418 -7.03 -7.88 -27.21
CA GLN A 418 -7.90 -9.01 -26.88
C GLN A 418 -8.48 -8.91 -25.47
N ARG A 419 -7.73 -8.26 -24.56
CA ARG A 419 -8.13 -8.04 -23.17
C ARG A 419 -7.74 -6.63 -22.75
N PRO A 420 -8.48 -5.59 -23.19
CA PRO A 420 -8.25 -4.22 -22.76
C PRO A 420 -8.34 -4.09 -21.25
N ASP A 421 -7.76 -3.03 -20.69
CA ASP A 421 -7.82 -2.79 -19.25
C ASP A 421 -9.28 -2.76 -18.77
N GLY A 422 -9.63 -3.60 -17.79
CA GLY A 422 -11.01 -3.72 -17.30
C GLY A 422 -11.56 -2.41 -16.70
N HIS A 423 -10.68 -1.47 -16.32
CA HIS A 423 -11.10 -0.14 -15.93
C HIS A 423 -11.72 0.67 -17.07
N ARG A 424 -11.42 0.38 -18.35
CA ARG A 424 -12.11 1.02 -19.50
C ARG A 424 -13.62 0.74 -19.51
N TYR A 425 -14.01 -0.42 -19.01
CA TYR A 425 -15.42 -0.84 -18.97
C TYR A 425 -16.11 -0.48 -17.66
N SER A 426 -15.34 -0.39 -16.58
CA SER A 426 -15.87 -0.18 -15.23
C SER A 426 -16.40 1.25 -15.07
N GLY A 427 -17.72 1.39 -14.95
CA GLY A 427 -18.36 2.69 -14.81
C GLY A 427 -18.51 3.49 -16.12
N ALA A 428 -18.28 2.85 -17.27
CA ALA A 428 -18.54 3.41 -18.58
C ALA A 428 -19.90 2.95 -19.12
N PHE A 429 -20.51 3.73 -20.02
CA PHE A 429 -21.87 3.51 -20.51
C PHE A 429 -21.90 3.39 -22.04
N ALA A 430 -22.23 2.20 -22.55
CA ALA A 430 -22.21 1.91 -23.98
C ALA A 430 -23.14 2.79 -24.84
N TYR A 431 -24.16 3.41 -24.24
CA TYR A 431 -25.07 4.32 -24.96
C TYR A 431 -24.45 5.69 -25.26
N GLU A 432 -23.23 5.97 -24.80
CA GLU A 432 -22.62 7.30 -24.86
C GLU A 432 -21.76 7.54 -26.11
N GLY A 433 -21.90 6.71 -27.14
CA GLY A 433 -21.18 6.80 -28.40
C GLY A 433 -20.14 5.69 -28.55
N ASP A 434 -19.45 5.67 -29.69
CA ASP A 434 -18.52 4.59 -30.06
C ASP A 434 -17.25 4.55 -29.19
N ASP A 435 -16.91 5.67 -28.53
CA ASP A 435 -15.73 5.84 -27.67
C ASP A 435 -16.05 5.70 -26.16
N TRP A 436 -17.21 5.13 -25.81
CA TRP A 436 -17.67 5.04 -24.42
C TRP A 436 -16.63 4.46 -23.44
N TYR A 437 -15.81 3.52 -23.90
CA TYR A 437 -14.76 2.86 -23.11
C TYR A 437 -13.58 3.79 -22.77
N GLU A 438 -13.41 4.91 -23.48
CA GLU A 438 -12.47 5.99 -23.13
C GLU A 438 -13.01 6.87 -22.00
N ARG A 439 -14.33 6.82 -21.75
CA ARG A 439 -15.03 7.75 -20.85
C ARG A 439 -15.23 7.19 -19.44
N SER A 440 -14.66 6.01 -19.16
CA SER A 440 -14.67 5.45 -17.80
C SER A 440 -13.99 6.42 -16.81
N PRO A 441 -14.68 6.81 -15.72
CA PRO A 441 -14.08 7.64 -14.70
C PRO A 441 -12.90 6.95 -13.99
N ILE A 442 -12.91 5.62 -13.90
CA ILE A 442 -11.86 4.84 -13.22
C ILE A 442 -10.60 4.77 -14.08
N TRP A 443 -10.78 4.56 -15.38
CA TRP A 443 -9.70 4.61 -16.36
C TRP A 443 -9.00 5.97 -16.33
N GLN A 444 -9.80 7.04 -16.45
CA GLN A 444 -9.31 8.42 -16.48
C GLN A 444 -8.61 8.82 -15.19
N GLY A 445 -9.12 8.40 -14.02
CA GLY A 445 -8.53 8.76 -12.73
C GLY A 445 -7.16 8.15 -12.45
N THR A 446 -6.76 7.08 -13.14
CA THR A 446 -5.54 6.31 -12.83
C THR A 446 -4.53 6.24 -13.98
N ASN A 447 -4.89 6.76 -15.16
CA ASN A 447 -4.03 6.74 -16.36
C ASN A 447 -3.69 8.14 -16.90
N LEU A 448 -3.80 9.17 -16.05
CA LEU A 448 -3.36 10.52 -16.37
C LEU A 448 -1.86 10.57 -16.69
N ASN A 449 -1.49 11.48 -17.60
CA ASN A 449 -0.09 11.75 -18.00
C ASN A 449 0.63 10.58 -18.68
N LYS A 450 -0.11 9.64 -19.29
CA LYS A 450 0.44 8.51 -20.04
C LYS A 450 0.08 8.62 -21.52
N ARG A 451 0.97 8.15 -22.39
CA ARG A 451 0.64 7.83 -23.79
C ARG A 451 0.26 6.36 -23.84
N ASP A 452 -0.82 6.03 -24.53
CA ASP A 452 -1.31 4.66 -24.65
C ASP A 452 -1.03 4.10 -26.06
N LEU A 453 -0.75 2.80 -26.12
CA LEU A 453 -0.49 2.04 -27.34
C LEU A 453 -1.11 0.64 -27.21
N THR A 454 -2.03 0.31 -28.11
CA THR A 454 -2.59 -1.03 -28.17
C THR A 454 -1.71 -1.96 -29.00
N LEU A 455 -1.37 -3.13 -28.45
CA LEU A 455 -0.56 -4.15 -29.11
C LEU A 455 -1.23 -5.53 -29.01
N ASP A 456 -1.16 -6.28 -30.11
CA ASP A 456 -1.35 -7.72 -30.09
C ASP A 456 -0.03 -8.41 -29.75
N LEU A 457 0.18 -8.71 -28.46
CA LEU A 457 1.38 -9.40 -27.99
C LEU A 457 1.46 -10.88 -28.44
N THR A 458 0.40 -11.44 -29.04
CA THR A 458 0.44 -12.78 -29.65
C THR A 458 1.02 -12.75 -31.07
N SER A 459 1.11 -11.56 -31.68
CA SER A 459 1.70 -11.37 -33.00
C SER A 459 3.20 -11.07 -32.91
N GLU A 460 3.97 -11.53 -33.90
CA GLU A 460 5.41 -11.23 -34.00
C GLU A 460 5.67 -9.71 -34.01
N ARG A 461 4.86 -8.96 -34.76
CA ARG A 461 4.97 -7.50 -34.86
C ARG A 461 4.69 -6.80 -33.52
N GLY A 462 3.64 -7.19 -32.80
CA GLY A 462 3.31 -6.58 -31.52
C GLY A 462 4.39 -6.85 -30.47
N LEU A 463 4.92 -8.08 -30.46
CA LEU A 463 6.01 -8.44 -29.57
C LEU A 463 7.33 -7.72 -29.90
N ASP A 464 7.66 -7.55 -31.19
CA ASP A 464 8.81 -6.75 -31.62
C ASP A 464 8.72 -5.31 -31.12
N ILE A 465 7.56 -4.67 -31.29
CA ILE A 465 7.32 -3.29 -30.81
C ILE A 465 7.48 -3.23 -29.29
N ALA A 466 6.89 -4.16 -28.54
CA ALA A 466 7.01 -4.21 -27.08
C ALA A 466 8.48 -4.35 -26.62
N ARG A 467 9.26 -5.22 -27.29
CA ARG A 467 10.69 -5.40 -26.99
C ARG A 467 11.51 -4.15 -27.30
N ARG A 468 11.20 -3.43 -28.37
CA ARG A 468 11.87 -2.16 -28.70
C ARG A 468 11.58 -1.08 -27.66
N LEU A 469 10.32 -0.96 -27.21
CA LEU A 469 9.95 -0.06 -26.12
C LEU A 469 10.68 -0.44 -24.82
N ALA A 470 10.75 -1.73 -24.51
CA ALA A 470 11.45 -2.23 -23.33
C ALA A 470 12.96 -1.96 -23.36
N ALA A 471 13.60 -2.07 -24.53
CA ALA A 471 15.03 -1.77 -24.70
C ALA A 471 15.37 -0.30 -24.43
N GLU A 472 14.42 0.62 -24.63
CA GLU A 472 14.61 2.07 -24.39
C GLU A 472 14.11 2.54 -23.02
N ALA A 473 13.41 1.67 -22.27
CA ALA A 473 12.80 2.02 -20.99
C ALA A 473 13.82 1.93 -19.84
N ASP A 474 13.81 2.91 -18.94
CA ASP A 474 14.54 2.85 -17.67
C ASP A 474 13.85 1.96 -16.65
N VAL A 475 12.51 1.94 -16.72
CA VAL A 475 11.65 1.23 -15.80
C VAL A 475 10.58 0.47 -16.58
N VAL A 476 10.36 -0.80 -16.24
CA VAL A 476 9.20 -1.58 -16.69
C VAL A 476 8.36 -1.92 -15.48
N VAL A 477 7.04 -1.67 -15.55
CA VAL A 477 6.10 -1.93 -14.45
C VAL A 477 5.03 -2.90 -14.92
N GLU A 478 4.79 -3.96 -14.16
CA GLU A 478 3.73 -4.95 -14.43
C GLU A 478 3.12 -5.47 -13.12
N ASN A 479 1.84 -5.84 -13.17
CA ASN A 479 1.09 -6.35 -12.01
C ASN A 479 0.24 -7.58 -12.34
N PHE A 480 0.65 -8.38 -13.32
CA PHE A 480 -0.06 -9.59 -13.70
C PHE A 480 0.26 -10.77 -12.76
N SER A 481 -0.50 -11.86 -12.88
CA SER A 481 -0.03 -13.15 -12.37
C SER A 481 1.28 -13.53 -13.10
N PRO A 482 2.26 -14.15 -12.43
CA PRO A 482 3.63 -14.27 -12.95
C PRO A 482 3.74 -14.83 -14.37
N ARG A 483 2.87 -15.80 -14.71
CA ARG A 483 2.83 -16.51 -16.00
C ARG A 483 2.58 -15.61 -17.21
N VAL A 484 1.86 -14.49 -17.06
CA VAL A 484 1.40 -13.69 -18.20
C VAL A 484 2.57 -13.06 -18.94
N VAL A 485 3.46 -12.36 -18.25
CA VAL A 485 4.62 -11.72 -18.88
C VAL A 485 5.68 -12.73 -19.31
N GLU A 486 5.78 -13.87 -18.61
CA GLU A 486 6.67 -14.99 -18.95
C GLU A 486 6.26 -15.62 -20.30
N GLN A 487 4.96 -15.75 -20.58
CA GLN A 487 4.46 -16.25 -21.86
C GLN A 487 4.87 -15.39 -23.07
N PHE A 488 5.06 -14.09 -22.85
CA PHE A 488 5.50 -13.16 -23.90
C PHE A 488 7.02 -12.96 -23.93
N GLY A 489 7.78 -13.60 -23.04
CA GLY A 489 9.22 -13.38 -22.92
C GLY A 489 9.56 -11.93 -22.53
N LEU A 490 8.76 -11.37 -21.61
CA LEU A 490 8.94 -10.05 -21.01
C LEU A 490 9.21 -10.17 -19.50
N ASP A 491 9.76 -11.31 -19.07
CA ASP A 491 10.24 -11.51 -17.70
C ASP A 491 11.56 -10.74 -17.44
N TYR A 492 12.02 -10.76 -16.20
CA TYR A 492 13.18 -9.96 -15.79
C TYR A 492 14.45 -10.30 -16.58
N ASP A 493 14.73 -11.58 -16.81
CA ASP A 493 15.95 -12.00 -17.49
C ASP A 493 15.91 -11.61 -18.97
N ALA A 494 14.76 -11.75 -19.62
CA ALA A 494 14.54 -11.29 -20.99
C ALA A 494 14.69 -9.77 -21.13
N LEU A 495 14.17 -9.00 -20.16
CA LEU A 495 14.30 -7.54 -20.15
C LEU A 495 15.73 -7.08 -19.90
N VAL A 496 16.48 -7.76 -19.02
CA VAL A 496 17.91 -7.49 -18.78
C VAL A 496 18.75 -7.76 -20.03
N ALA A 497 18.39 -8.77 -20.83
CA ALA A 497 19.06 -9.05 -22.10
C ALA A 497 18.88 -7.92 -23.13
N LEU A 498 17.78 -7.14 -23.04
CA LEU A 498 17.51 -5.99 -23.89
C LEU A 498 18.14 -4.70 -23.34
N ASN A 499 18.06 -4.50 -22.03
CA ASN A 499 18.61 -3.36 -21.32
C ASN A 499 19.22 -3.81 -19.96
N PRO A 500 20.56 -3.95 -19.86
CA PRO A 500 21.22 -4.46 -18.65
C PRO A 500 20.97 -3.64 -17.38
N ASP A 501 20.63 -2.36 -17.53
CA ASP A 501 20.45 -1.42 -16.44
C ASP A 501 18.97 -1.15 -16.11
N VAL A 502 18.04 -1.93 -16.68
CA VAL A 502 16.59 -1.78 -16.45
C VAL A 502 16.21 -2.07 -15.00
N ILE A 503 15.27 -1.27 -14.47
CA ILE A 503 14.57 -1.59 -13.22
C ILE A 503 13.21 -2.19 -13.60
N VAL A 504 12.90 -3.37 -13.08
CA VAL A 504 11.61 -4.02 -13.33
C VAL A 504 10.84 -4.11 -12.03
N VAL A 505 9.63 -3.55 -12.00
CA VAL A 505 8.70 -3.64 -10.87
C VAL A 505 7.64 -4.67 -11.22
N ARG A 506 7.66 -5.81 -10.51
CA ARG A 506 6.69 -6.89 -10.66
C ARG A 506 5.79 -6.93 -9.44
N MET A 507 4.47 -6.80 -9.64
CA MET A 507 3.49 -6.63 -8.56
C MET A 507 2.42 -7.76 -8.50
N PRO A 508 2.80 -9.06 -8.55
CA PRO A 508 1.82 -10.14 -8.51
C PRO A 508 1.10 -10.20 -7.15
N GLY A 509 -0.18 -10.62 -7.16
CA GLY A 509 -1.00 -10.70 -5.95
C GLY A 509 -0.34 -11.45 -4.78
N TYR A 510 0.16 -12.66 -5.05
CA TYR A 510 0.73 -13.55 -4.05
C TYR A 510 2.26 -13.65 -4.11
N GLY A 511 2.93 -12.95 -5.02
CA GLY A 511 4.38 -13.01 -5.21
C GLY A 511 4.84 -13.97 -6.32
N LEU A 512 6.14 -13.93 -6.63
CA LEU A 512 6.77 -14.69 -7.73
C LEU A 512 7.11 -16.15 -7.37
N ARG A 513 6.92 -16.54 -6.10
CA ARG A 513 7.20 -17.87 -5.55
C ARG A 513 6.20 -18.24 -4.47
N GLY A 514 6.06 -19.54 -4.20
CA GLY A 514 5.15 -20.11 -3.20
C GLY A 514 3.97 -20.86 -3.83
N PRO A 515 3.21 -21.63 -3.03
CA PRO A 515 2.11 -22.46 -3.52
C PRO A 515 1.00 -21.68 -4.24
N TRP A 516 0.79 -20.41 -3.88
CA TRP A 516 -0.25 -19.55 -4.48
C TRP A 516 0.31 -18.61 -5.55
N ARG A 517 1.53 -18.85 -6.07
CA ARG A 517 2.17 -18.03 -7.12
C ARG A 517 1.23 -17.74 -8.29
N ASP A 518 0.47 -18.74 -8.73
CA ASP A 518 -0.39 -18.68 -9.90
C ASP A 518 -1.87 -18.39 -9.59
N TYR A 519 -2.21 -18.16 -8.31
CA TYR A 519 -3.58 -17.87 -7.89
C TYR A 519 -4.04 -16.53 -8.47
N VAL A 520 -5.31 -16.47 -8.87
CA VAL A 520 -5.98 -15.22 -9.19
C VAL A 520 -6.28 -14.50 -7.89
N GLY A 521 -5.98 -13.20 -7.86
CA GLY A 521 -6.30 -12.35 -6.73
C GLY A 521 -6.54 -10.93 -7.18
N TRP A 522 -7.42 -10.26 -6.44
CA TRP A 522 -7.74 -8.85 -6.56
C TRP A 522 -7.58 -8.19 -5.19
N ALA A 523 -7.65 -6.87 -5.12
CA ALA A 523 -7.54 -6.09 -3.88
C ALA A 523 -8.25 -6.72 -2.67
N LEU A 524 -9.51 -7.12 -2.86
CA LEU A 524 -10.34 -7.78 -1.84
C LEU A 524 -9.72 -9.07 -1.29
N ASN A 525 -9.12 -9.90 -2.14
CA ASN A 525 -8.45 -11.12 -1.72
C ASN A 525 -7.20 -10.81 -0.87
N PHE A 526 -6.49 -9.73 -1.19
CA PHE A 526 -5.32 -9.32 -0.43
C PHE A 526 -5.72 -8.78 0.95
N GLU A 527 -6.81 -8.01 1.01
CA GLU A 527 -7.44 -7.54 2.25
C GLU A 527 -7.87 -8.70 3.17
N GLN A 528 -8.44 -9.75 2.57
CA GLN A 528 -8.87 -10.97 3.29
C GLN A 528 -7.65 -11.75 3.79
N THR A 529 -6.68 -11.98 2.91
CA THR A 529 -5.49 -12.78 3.21
C THR A 529 -4.59 -12.11 4.24
N SER A 530 -4.50 -10.77 4.28
CA SER A 530 -3.65 -10.04 5.22
C SER A 530 -4.25 -9.85 6.60
N GLY A 531 -5.55 -10.12 6.74
CA GLY A 531 -6.33 -9.86 7.95
C GLY A 531 -6.89 -8.46 8.09
N MET A 532 -6.82 -7.65 7.03
CA MET A 532 -7.50 -6.36 6.96
C MET A 532 -9.03 -6.51 7.08
N SER A 533 -9.60 -7.50 6.39
CA SER A 533 -11.04 -7.75 6.47
C SER A 533 -11.47 -8.31 7.84
N ALA A 534 -10.65 -9.14 8.49
CA ALA A 534 -10.99 -9.76 9.78
C ALA A 534 -11.18 -8.74 10.91
N VAL A 535 -10.37 -7.68 10.92
CA VAL A 535 -10.46 -6.57 11.90
C VAL A 535 -11.47 -5.49 11.53
N THR A 536 -12.06 -5.59 10.34
CA THR A 536 -13.00 -4.59 9.82
C THR A 536 -14.43 -5.11 9.91
N GLY A 537 -15.36 -4.26 10.37
CA GLY A 537 -16.78 -4.60 10.50
C GLY A 537 -17.32 -4.34 11.90
N TYR A 538 -18.57 -4.74 12.12
CA TYR A 538 -19.24 -4.54 13.39
C TYR A 538 -18.85 -5.62 14.41
N PRO A 539 -18.88 -5.32 15.72
CA PRO A 539 -18.53 -6.29 16.77
C PRO A 539 -19.38 -7.58 16.74
N ASP A 540 -20.64 -7.46 16.35
CA ASP A 540 -21.64 -8.53 16.28
C ASP A 540 -21.84 -9.12 14.88
N GLY A 541 -21.14 -8.59 13.87
CA GLY A 541 -21.30 -8.96 12.47
C GLY A 541 -20.17 -9.82 11.91
N PRO A 542 -20.29 -10.27 10.65
CA PRO A 542 -19.19 -10.90 9.91
C PRO A 542 -18.04 -9.90 9.66
N PRO A 543 -16.84 -10.39 9.34
CA PRO A 543 -15.80 -9.57 8.73
C PRO A 543 -16.31 -8.82 7.50
N CYS A 544 -15.85 -7.58 7.30
CA CYS A 544 -16.23 -6.74 6.17
C CYS A 544 -15.01 -6.40 5.32
N ASN A 545 -15.15 -6.44 4.00
CA ASN A 545 -14.08 -6.00 3.12
C ASN A 545 -13.98 -4.45 3.10
N PRO A 546 -12.77 -3.90 3.19
CA PRO A 546 -12.45 -2.49 2.92
C PRO A 546 -12.88 -1.95 1.56
N GLN A 547 -13.06 -2.83 0.57
CA GLN A 547 -13.49 -2.52 -0.80
C GLN A 547 -12.43 -1.86 -1.68
N GLY A 548 -11.25 -2.47 -1.74
CA GLY A 548 -10.23 -2.13 -2.72
C GLY A 548 -9.02 -1.31 -2.28
N PRO A 549 -8.88 -0.75 -1.05
CA PRO A 549 -7.73 0.09 -0.74
C PRO A 549 -6.38 -0.64 -0.80
N ALA A 550 -6.33 -1.98 -0.84
CA ALA A 550 -5.07 -2.71 -0.97
C ALA A 550 -4.28 -2.28 -2.22
N ASP A 551 -4.92 -2.18 -3.38
CA ASP A 551 -4.23 -1.86 -4.64
C ASP A 551 -3.53 -0.49 -4.64
N PRO A 552 -4.19 0.64 -4.32
CA PRO A 552 -3.51 1.93 -4.26
C PRO A 552 -2.45 1.98 -3.15
N ILE A 553 -2.66 1.29 -2.01
CA ILE A 553 -1.63 1.19 -0.96
C ILE A 553 -0.39 0.48 -1.51
N VAL A 554 -0.57 -0.63 -2.22
CA VAL A 554 0.49 -1.40 -2.87
C VAL A 554 1.22 -0.54 -3.91
N GLY A 555 0.48 0.22 -4.74
CA GLY A 555 1.05 1.12 -5.74
C GLY A 555 2.00 2.17 -5.15
N VAL A 556 1.61 2.79 -4.03
CA VAL A 556 2.44 3.80 -3.35
C VAL A 556 3.68 3.16 -2.71
N HIS A 557 3.56 1.97 -2.12
CA HIS A 557 4.72 1.23 -1.59
C HIS A 557 5.71 0.83 -2.70
N ALA A 558 5.18 0.39 -3.84
CA ALA A 558 5.98 0.05 -5.01
C ALA A 558 6.71 1.29 -5.56
N ALA A 559 6.07 2.47 -5.54
CA ALA A 559 6.70 3.71 -5.95
C ALA A 559 7.86 4.09 -5.02
N VAL A 560 7.67 3.97 -3.69
CA VAL A 560 8.76 4.16 -2.70
C VAL A 560 9.94 3.23 -2.96
N ALA A 561 9.68 1.94 -3.20
CA ALA A 561 10.71 0.96 -3.54
C ALA A 561 11.44 1.30 -4.85
N LEU A 562 10.69 1.74 -5.87
CA LEU A 562 11.24 2.17 -7.16
C LEU A 562 12.15 3.39 -7.00
N LEU A 563 11.78 4.40 -6.20
CA LEU A 563 12.62 5.57 -5.99
C LEU A 563 13.97 5.21 -5.34
N ALA A 564 13.96 4.23 -4.45
CA ALA A 564 15.19 3.69 -3.87
C ALA A 564 16.02 2.90 -4.89
N ALA A 565 15.37 2.11 -5.76
CA ALA A 565 16.08 1.42 -6.86
C ALA A 565 16.68 2.40 -7.87
N LEU A 566 15.99 3.50 -8.19
CA LEU A 566 16.52 4.57 -9.05
C LEU A 566 17.76 5.20 -8.43
N GLU A 567 17.76 5.44 -7.12
CA GLU A 567 18.94 5.92 -6.40
C GLU A 567 20.09 4.91 -6.44
N HIS A 568 19.80 3.62 -6.28
CA HIS A 568 20.80 2.56 -6.42
C HIS A 568 21.39 2.55 -7.85
N ARG A 569 20.56 2.51 -8.89
CA ARG A 569 20.98 2.51 -10.29
C ARG A 569 21.80 3.76 -10.62
N SER A 570 21.38 4.93 -10.15
CA SER A 570 22.09 6.18 -10.38
C SER A 570 23.50 6.18 -9.75
N ARG A 571 23.69 5.45 -8.65
CA ARG A 571 25.01 5.29 -8.00
C ARG A 571 25.88 4.24 -8.67
N THR A 572 25.30 3.13 -9.13
CA THR A 572 26.07 1.93 -9.52
C THR A 572 26.07 1.66 -11.02
N GLY A 573 25.19 2.34 -11.78
CA GLY A 573 24.80 1.97 -13.14
C GLY A 573 23.78 0.83 -13.17
N VAL A 574 23.62 0.05 -12.10
CA VAL A 574 22.97 -1.26 -12.17
C VAL A 574 21.47 -1.18 -11.82
N GLY A 575 20.62 -1.59 -12.76
CA GLY A 575 19.19 -1.83 -12.53
C GLY A 575 18.90 -3.14 -11.79
N GLN A 576 17.66 -3.33 -11.33
CA GLN A 576 17.28 -4.55 -10.59
C GLN A 576 15.79 -4.87 -10.66
N LEU A 577 15.45 -6.13 -10.37
CA LEU A 577 14.08 -6.56 -10.11
C LEU A 577 13.64 -6.12 -8.70
N ILE A 578 12.44 -5.53 -8.64
CA ILE A 578 11.66 -5.26 -7.44
C ILE A 578 10.41 -6.15 -7.49
N GLU A 579 10.31 -7.09 -6.57
CA GLU A 579 9.08 -7.87 -6.35
C GLU A 579 8.25 -7.22 -5.25
N ILE A 580 6.98 -6.94 -5.56
CA ILE A 580 5.96 -6.42 -4.65
C ILE A 580 4.82 -7.44 -4.60
N ALA A 581 4.87 -8.39 -3.66
CA ALA A 581 3.72 -9.25 -3.42
C ALA A 581 2.64 -8.44 -2.71
N GLN A 582 1.47 -8.31 -3.34
CA GLN A 582 0.44 -7.39 -2.85
C GLN A 582 -0.03 -7.76 -1.44
N ILE A 583 -0.18 -9.06 -1.15
CA ILE A 583 -0.50 -9.57 0.20
C ILE A 583 0.51 -9.09 1.27
N GLU A 584 1.80 -9.03 0.94
CA GLU A 584 2.87 -8.69 1.89
C GLU A 584 2.78 -7.21 2.28
N VAL A 585 2.49 -6.33 1.31
CA VAL A 585 2.23 -4.91 1.61
C VAL A 585 0.99 -4.73 2.46
N THR A 586 -0.11 -5.41 2.13
CA THR A 586 -1.37 -5.29 2.88
C THR A 586 -1.19 -5.77 4.33
N ALA A 587 -0.37 -6.80 4.57
CA ALA A 587 -0.02 -7.27 5.91
C ALA A 587 0.83 -6.27 6.71
N CYS A 588 1.74 -5.54 6.04
CA CYS A 588 2.55 -4.50 6.70
C CYS A 588 1.71 -3.36 7.29
N VAL A 589 0.59 -3.02 6.65
CA VAL A 589 -0.35 -1.98 7.15
C VAL A 589 -1.43 -2.54 8.07
N THR A 590 -1.37 -3.84 8.40
CA THR A 590 -2.27 -4.55 9.33
C THR A 590 -1.46 -5.37 10.33
N ALA A 591 -0.39 -4.78 10.87
CA ALA A 591 0.59 -5.51 11.68
C ALA A 591 0.07 -5.86 13.09
N GLU A 592 -0.75 -5.01 13.70
CA GLU A 592 -1.10 -5.17 15.11
C GLU A 592 -1.78 -6.51 15.48
N PRO A 593 -2.71 -7.08 14.69
CA PRO A 593 -3.33 -8.35 15.00
C PRO A 593 -2.34 -9.53 15.10
N VAL A 594 -1.36 -9.61 14.18
CA VAL A 594 -0.36 -10.69 14.23
C VAL A 594 0.63 -10.48 15.39
N ILE A 595 0.98 -9.23 15.70
CA ILE A 595 1.83 -8.91 16.85
C ILE A 595 1.11 -9.28 18.15
N GLU A 596 -0.17 -8.92 18.32
CA GLU A 596 -0.95 -9.25 19.51
C GLU A 596 -1.09 -10.76 19.70
N TYR A 597 -1.50 -11.48 18.64
CA TYR A 597 -1.72 -12.91 18.76
C TYR A 597 -0.42 -13.67 19.04
N SER A 598 0.65 -13.39 18.32
CA SER A 598 1.92 -14.09 18.52
C SER A 598 2.59 -13.76 19.85
N MET A 599 2.28 -12.60 20.45
CA MET A 599 2.79 -12.19 21.76
C MET A 599 1.96 -12.76 22.92
N ASN A 600 0.64 -12.73 22.78
CA ASN A 600 -0.29 -12.94 23.90
C ASN A 600 -1.34 -14.04 23.66
N GLY A 601 -1.39 -14.65 22.48
CA GLY A 601 -2.41 -15.63 22.10
C GLY A 601 -3.80 -15.03 21.89
N VAL A 602 -3.91 -13.69 21.78
CA VAL A 602 -5.20 -12.98 21.72
C VAL A 602 -5.55 -12.61 20.29
N VAL A 603 -6.70 -13.11 19.81
CA VAL A 603 -7.34 -12.60 18.59
C VAL A 603 -8.27 -11.45 18.98
N ARG A 604 -7.97 -10.24 18.54
CA ARG A 604 -8.79 -9.07 18.85
C ARG A 604 -10.13 -9.14 18.11
N PRO A 605 -11.27 -8.87 18.78
CA PRO A 605 -12.55 -8.76 18.11
C PRO A 605 -12.60 -7.48 17.25
N ARG A 606 -13.54 -7.43 16.30
CA ARG A 606 -13.86 -6.21 15.57
C ARG A 606 -14.41 -5.15 16.52
N GLU A 607 -13.92 -3.92 16.40
CA GLU A 607 -14.27 -2.83 17.33
C GLU A 607 -15.42 -1.95 16.81
N GLY A 608 -15.77 -2.05 15.52
CA GLY A 608 -16.69 -1.11 14.88
C GLY A 608 -16.10 0.30 14.88
N ASN A 609 -16.88 1.29 15.33
CA ASN A 609 -16.48 2.71 15.39
C ASN A 609 -16.01 3.15 16.79
N ARG A 610 -15.51 2.22 17.60
CA ARG A 610 -15.03 2.51 18.96
C ARG A 610 -13.56 2.91 18.98
#